data_AF-A0AAN9K2X0-F1
#
_entry.id   AF-A0AAN9K2X0-F1
#
_cell.length_a   1.000
_cell.length_b   1.000
_cell.length_c   1.000
_cell.angle_alpha   90.00
_cell.angle_beta   90.00
_cell.angle_gamma   90.00
#
_symmetry.space_group_name_H-M   'P 1'
#
loop_
_entity.id
_entity.type
_entity.pdbx_description
1 polymer ?
#
loop_
_entity_poly.entity_id
_entity_poly.type
_entity_poly.pdbx_seq_one_letter_code
_entity_poly.pdbx_strand_id
1 'polypeptide(L)'
;MVCSEFQEFMVEAEVFDLPMHGRKLAWYGSDGSCISRLDRFLLFEGMMQVEGWGDFILKQKLKKLKKRLRGWHESHSQNLVARIKEERRALQELDLKKEESGLCEMELQKRKKVQAQIRDWSRLKASMLHQ
;
A
#
# COMPACT_ATOMS: atom_id res chain seq x y z
N MET A 1 0.86 -6.96 -13.07
CA MET A 1 0.87 -7.48 -11.69
C MET A 1 0.28 -6.42 -10.78
N VAL A 2 -0.63 -6.76 -9.86
CA VAL A 2 -1.17 -5.80 -8.88
C VAL A 2 -0.23 -5.80 -7.68
N CYS A 3 0.22 -4.65 -7.19
CA CYS A 3 1.02 -4.60 -5.95
C CYS A 3 0.15 -5.12 -4.79
N SER A 4 0.72 -5.94 -3.90
CA SER A 4 0.00 -6.51 -2.74
C SER A 4 -0.66 -5.44 -1.87
N GLU A 5 -0.01 -4.29 -1.72
CA GLU A 5 -0.53 -3.13 -0.97
C GLU A 5 -1.81 -2.56 -1.58
N PHE A 6 -1.89 -2.51 -2.92
CA PHE A 6 -3.11 -2.04 -3.60
C PHE A 6 -4.26 -3.05 -3.48
N GLN A 7 -3.94 -4.34 -3.40
CA GLN A 7 -4.94 -5.37 -3.17
C GLN A 7 -5.47 -5.34 -1.73
N GLU A 8 -4.60 -5.07 -0.77
CA GLU A 8 -4.97 -4.81 0.63
C GLU A 8 -5.89 -3.59 0.74
N PHE A 9 -5.58 -2.48 0.05
CA PHE A 9 -6.49 -1.34 -0.08
C PHE A 9 -7.87 -1.73 -0.61
N MET A 10 -7.94 -2.50 -1.71
CA MET A 10 -9.23 -2.91 -2.28
C MET A 10 -10.08 -3.70 -1.28
N VAL A 11 -9.46 -4.56 -0.47
CA VAL A 11 -10.15 -5.32 0.57
C VAL A 11 -10.58 -4.42 1.73
N GLU A 12 -9.65 -3.67 2.34
CA GLU A 12 -9.92 -2.86 3.53
C GLU A 12 -10.87 -1.69 3.26
N ALA A 13 -10.77 -1.09 2.08
CA ALA A 13 -11.66 0.01 1.68
C ALA A 13 -12.97 -0.49 1.04
N GLU A 14 -13.20 -1.82 0.99
CA GLU A 14 -14.36 -2.46 0.36
C GLU A 14 -14.62 -1.94 -1.06
N VAL A 15 -13.55 -1.89 -1.84
CA VAL A 15 -13.55 -1.42 -3.23
C VAL A 15 -13.23 -2.61 -4.14
N PHE A 16 -14.09 -2.86 -5.13
CA PHE A 16 -13.88 -3.92 -6.11
C PHE A 16 -13.54 -3.36 -7.49
N ASP A 17 -12.62 -4.03 -8.19
CA ASP A 17 -12.28 -3.73 -9.58
C ASP A 17 -13.33 -4.39 -10.50
N LEU A 18 -14.08 -3.59 -11.26
CA LEU A 18 -14.96 -4.09 -12.30
C LEU A 18 -14.17 -4.25 -13.61
N PRO A 19 -13.91 -5.48 -14.07
CA PRO A 19 -13.24 -5.69 -15.34
C PRO A 19 -14.17 -5.31 -16.49
N MET A 20 -14.04 -4.09 -16.98
CA MET A 20 -14.69 -3.67 -18.22
C MET A 20 -14.05 -4.39 -19.41
N HIS A 21 -14.85 -4.76 -20.41
CA HIS A 21 -14.36 -5.32 -21.66
C HIS A 21 -13.48 -4.27 -22.36
N GLY A 22 -12.19 -4.55 -22.52
CA GLY A 22 -11.22 -3.58 -23.01
C GLY A 22 -9.79 -4.12 -23.03
N ARG A 23 -8.84 -3.25 -23.39
CA ARG A 23 -7.42 -3.65 -23.49
C ARG A 23 -6.93 -4.18 -22.14
N LYS A 24 -6.24 -5.32 -22.18
CA LYS A 24 -5.72 -6.00 -20.98
C LYS A 24 -4.61 -5.21 -20.27
N LEU A 25 -4.12 -4.11 -20.86
CA LEU A 25 -3.00 -3.29 -20.39
C LEU A 25 -3.29 -1.81 -20.70
N ALA A 26 -2.88 -0.92 -19.80
CA ALA A 26 -3.08 0.52 -19.91
C ALA A 26 -1.80 1.26 -20.31
N TRP A 27 -0.63 0.75 -19.92
CA TRP A 27 0.67 1.41 -20.08
C TRP A 27 1.81 0.43 -20.40
N TYR A 28 2.72 0.88 -21.25
CA TYR A 28 3.98 0.21 -21.61
C TYR A 28 5.17 1.04 -21.12
N GLY A 29 6.23 0.36 -20.69
CA GLY A 29 7.49 0.99 -20.37
C GLY A 29 8.19 1.49 -21.62
N SER A 30 9.08 2.47 -21.45
CA SER A 30 9.98 2.94 -22.52
C SER A 30 10.91 1.84 -23.04
N ASP A 31 11.10 0.77 -22.27
CA ASP A 31 11.82 -0.46 -22.62
C ASP A 31 10.96 -1.51 -23.34
N GLY A 32 9.69 -1.20 -23.63
CA GLY A 32 8.73 -2.13 -24.24
C GLY A 32 8.15 -3.16 -23.27
N SER A 33 8.54 -3.13 -21.99
CA SER A 33 8.00 -4.03 -20.97
C SER A 33 6.56 -3.66 -20.63
N CYS A 34 5.70 -4.67 -20.46
CA CYS A 34 4.30 -4.47 -20.04
C CYS A 34 4.25 -4.16 -18.54
N ILE A 35 3.80 -2.95 -18.15
CA ILE A 35 3.95 -2.53 -16.75
C ILE A 35 2.66 -2.73 -15.93
N SER A 36 1.48 -2.33 -16.40
CA SER A 36 0.21 -2.57 -15.65
C SER A 36 -1.09 -2.14 -16.37
N ARG A 37 -2.23 -2.50 -15.78
CA ARG A 37 -3.53 -1.84 -15.99
C ARG A 37 -3.72 -0.74 -14.94
N LEU A 38 -3.64 0.51 -15.38
CA LEU A 38 -3.96 1.70 -14.60
C LEU A 38 -5.45 2.08 -14.69
N ASP A 39 -6.12 1.71 -15.78
CA ASP A 39 -7.55 1.99 -16.00
C ASP A 39 -8.45 0.98 -15.27
N ARG A 40 -8.50 1.07 -13.94
CA ARG A 40 -9.37 0.23 -13.10
C ARG A 40 -10.64 0.95 -12.73
N PHE A 41 -11.77 0.28 -12.89
CA PHE A 41 -13.07 0.80 -12.50
C PHE A 41 -13.37 0.34 -11.08
N LEU A 42 -12.98 1.19 -10.13
CA LEU A 42 -13.16 0.95 -8.71
C LEU A 42 -14.60 1.25 -8.28
N LEU A 43 -15.31 0.22 -7.83
CA LEU A 43 -16.68 0.30 -7.34
C LEU A 43 -16.76 -0.02 -5.85
N PHE A 44 -17.78 0.49 -5.18
CA PHE A 44 -18.08 0.20 -3.78
C PHE A 44 -19.59 0.23 -3.54
N GLU A 45 -20.03 -0.34 -2.43
CA GLU A 45 -21.45 -0.37 -2.08
C GLU A 45 -22.04 1.05 -1.93
N GLY A 46 -23.19 1.31 -2.55
CA GLY A 46 -23.82 2.63 -2.57
C GLY A 46 -23.23 3.63 -3.57
N MET A 47 -22.34 3.19 -4.47
CA MET A 47 -21.87 4.02 -5.59
C MET A 47 -22.97 4.29 -6.63
N MET A 48 -23.89 3.34 -6.82
CA MET A 48 -25.00 3.44 -7.77
C MET A 48 -26.22 4.23 -7.24
N GLN A 49 -26.23 4.58 -5.96
CA GLN A 49 -27.30 5.34 -5.31
C GLN A 49 -27.19 6.86 -5.51
N VAL A 50 -26.38 7.31 -6.48
CA VAL A 50 -26.22 8.73 -6.81
C VAL A 50 -26.97 9.00 -8.10
N GLU A 51 -28.03 9.80 -8.01
CA GLU A 51 -28.87 10.20 -9.13
C GLU A 51 -28.66 11.69 -9.48
N GLY A 52 -29.04 12.09 -10.69
CA GLY A 52 -28.94 13.46 -11.18
C GLY A 52 -28.26 13.57 -12.55
N TRP A 53 -27.72 14.75 -12.85
CA TRP A 53 -27.03 15.02 -14.11
C TRP A 53 -25.66 14.32 -14.13
N GLY A 54 -25.22 13.88 -15.33
CA GLY A 54 -24.02 13.06 -15.49
C GLY A 54 -22.78 13.60 -14.77
N ASP A 55 -22.49 14.89 -14.90
CA ASP A 55 -21.36 15.57 -14.23
C ASP A 55 -21.47 15.54 -12.71
N PHE A 56 -22.69 15.71 -12.18
CA PHE A 56 -22.93 15.64 -10.75
C PHE A 56 -22.71 14.22 -10.21
N ILE A 57 -23.24 13.22 -10.91
CA ILE A 57 -23.07 11.80 -10.56
C ILE A 57 -21.57 11.45 -10.55
N LEU A 58 -20.84 11.82 -11.60
CA LEU A 58 -19.40 11.55 -11.72
C LEU A 58 -18.61 12.23 -10.58
N LYS A 59 -18.88 13.52 -10.33
CA LYS A 59 -18.24 14.29 -9.26
C LYS A 59 -18.46 13.65 -7.88
N GLN A 60 -19.68 13.23 -7.57
CA GLN A 60 -20.00 12.60 -6.28
C GLN A 60 -19.33 11.22 -6.14
N LYS A 61 -19.33 10.42 -7.21
CA LYS A 61 -18.63 9.11 -7.24
C LYS A 61 -17.14 9.28 -6.99
N LEU A 62 -16.48 10.20 -7.70
CA LEU A 62 -15.06 10.52 -7.49
C LEU A 62 -14.78 11.07 -6.08
N LYS A 63 -15.67 11.91 -5.54
CA LYS A 63 -15.53 12.45 -4.18
C LYS A 63 -15.58 11.35 -3.11
N LYS A 64 -16.50 10.38 -3.25
CA LYS A 64 -16.59 9.23 -2.34
C LYS A 64 -15.36 8.33 -2.44
N LEU A 65 -14.90 8.03 -3.65
CA LEU A 65 -13.68 7.23 -3.87
C LEU A 65 -12.45 7.91 -3.27
N LYS A 66 -12.29 9.22 -3.51
CA LYS A 66 -11.21 10.03 -2.91
C LYS A 66 -11.25 10.00 -1.39
N LYS A 67 -12.44 10.04 -0.78
CA LYS A 67 -12.59 9.96 0.68
C LYS A 67 -12.13 8.60 1.22
N ARG A 68 -12.54 7.49 0.59
CA ARG A 68 -12.11 6.13 0.97
C ARG A 68 -10.59 5.98 0.85
N LEU A 69 -10.03 6.42 -0.28
CA LEU A 69 -8.58 6.39 -0.51
C LEU A 69 -7.81 7.19 0.54
N ARG A 70 -8.30 8.39 0.88
CA ARG A 70 -7.67 9.21 1.92
C ARG A 70 -7.74 8.53 3.30
N GLY A 71 -8.89 7.98 3.67
CA GLY A 71 -9.05 7.27 4.95
C GLY A 71 -8.11 6.06 5.05
N TRP A 72 -8.00 5.28 3.98
CA TRP A 72 -7.04 4.19 3.91
C TRP A 72 -5.58 4.67 3.98
N HIS A 73 -5.25 5.72 3.23
CA HIS A 73 -3.90 6.28 3.29
C HIS A 73 -3.54 6.77 4.70
N GLU A 74 -4.47 7.41 5.40
CA GLU A 74 -4.28 7.86 6.79
C GLU A 74 -4.06 6.67 7.73
N SER A 75 -4.88 5.62 7.66
CA SER A 75 -4.71 4.43 8.51
C SER A 75 -3.44 3.65 8.19
N HIS A 76 -3.12 3.47 6.90
CA HIS A 76 -2.04 2.60 6.44
C HIS A 76 -0.67 3.30 6.49
N SER A 77 -0.58 4.59 6.15
CA SER A 77 0.68 5.36 6.25
C SER A 77 1.09 5.57 7.71
N GLN A 78 0.13 5.79 8.62
CA GLN A 78 0.40 5.82 10.06
C GLN A 78 0.83 4.44 10.58
N ASN A 79 0.23 3.36 10.07
CA ASN A 79 0.63 2.00 10.38
C ASN A 79 2.09 1.72 9.95
N LEU A 80 2.52 2.16 8.77
CA LEU A 80 3.92 2.04 8.34
C LEU A 80 4.90 2.73 9.30
N VAL A 81 4.58 3.93 9.79
CA VAL A 81 5.42 4.62 10.77
C VAL A 81 5.47 3.87 12.10
N ALA A 82 4.34 3.34 12.56
CA ALA A 82 4.27 2.53 13.78
C ALA A 82 5.06 1.21 13.65
N ARG A 83 4.92 0.50 12.53
CA ARG A 83 5.65 -0.74 12.23
C ARG A 83 7.16 -0.51 12.17
N ILE A 84 7.62 0.57 11.52
CA ILE A 84 9.05 0.94 11.52
C ILE A 84 9.55 1.18 12.96
N LYS A 85 8.75 1.84 13.80
CA LYS A 85 9.11 2.10 15.21
C LYS A 85 9.19 0.82 16.03
N GLU A 86 8.26 -0.10 15.83
CA GLU A 86 8.24 -1.41 16.50
C GLU A 86 9.42 -2.29 16.07
N GLU A 87 9.69 -2.38 14.76
CA GLU A 87 10.85 -3.13 14.26
C GLU A 87 12.18 -2.55 14.75
N ARG A 88 12.29 -1.21 14.86
CA ARG A 88 13.45 -0.57 15.48
C ARG A 88 13.61 -0.93 16.96
N ARG A 89 12.51 -1.05 17.71
CA ARG A 89 12.56 -1.51 19.11
C ARG A 89 13.03 -2.96 19.20
N ALA A 90 12.50 -3.85 18.36
CA ALA A 90 12.96 -5.24 18.30
C ALA A 90 14.45 -5.36 17.93
N LEU A 91 14.96 -4.46 17.08
CA LEU A 91 16.39 -4.40 16.77
C LEU A 91 17.23 -3.95 17.97
N GLN A 92 16.75 -2.96 18.74
CA GLN A 92 17.42 -2.50 19.96
C GLN A 92 17.51 -3.61 21.02
N GLU A 93 16.46 -4.40 21.20
CA GLU A 93 16.47 -5.55 22.11
C GLU A 93 17.50 -6.62 21.69
N LEU A 94 17.60 -6.89 20.38
CA LEU A 94 18.61 -7.80 19.83
C LEU A 94 20.04 -7.24 19.94
N ASP A 95 20.22 -5.92 19.87
CA ASP A 95 21.51 -5.26 20.09
C ASP A 95 21.97 -5.38 21.54
N LEU A 96 21.09 -5.12 22.50
CA LEU A 96 21.36 -5.28 23.93
C LEU A 96 21.70 -6.73 24.29
N LYS A 97 20.91 -7.70 23.79
CA LYS A 97 21.16 -9.12 24.05
C LYS A 97 22.52 -9.59 23.50
N LYS A 98 22.93 -9.04 22.35
CA LYS A 98 24.25 -9.32 21.75
C LYS A 98 25.39 -8.91 22.68
N GLU A 99 25.26 -7.78 23.37
CA GLU A 99 26.27 -7.26 24.30
C GLU A 99 26.33 -8.09 25.58
N GLU A 100 25.20 -8.57 26.08
CA GLU A 100 25.14 -9.35 27.33
C GLU A 100 25.60 -10.81 27.19
N SER A 101 25.22 -11.49 26.10
CA SER A 101 25.38 -12.95 25.99
C SER A 101 25.73 -13.46 24.59
N GLY A 102 25.95 -12.56 23.63
CA GLY A 102 26.08 -12.91 22.22
C GLY A 102 24.74 -13.28 21.58
N LEU A 103 24.73 -13.47 20.26
CA LEU A 103 23.55 -13.89 19.50
C LEU A 103 23.76 -15.28 18.93
N CYS A 104 22.72 -16.12 19.00
CA CYS A 104 22.74 -17.39 18.28
C CYS A 104 22.47 -17.17 16.78
N GLU A 105 22.74 -18.18 15.94
CA GLU A 105 22.55 -18.08 14.48
C GLU A 105 21.11 -17.71 14.11
N MET A 106 20.11 -18.26 14.81
CA MET A 106 18.70 -17.91 14.58
C MET A 106 18.40 -16.43 14.86
N GLU A 107 19.00 -15.86 15.89
CA GLU A 107 18.81 -14.46 16.26
C GLU A 107 19.56 -13.52 15.31
N LEU A 108 20.72 -13.96 14.80
CA LEU A 108 21.45 -13.25 13.75
C LEU A 108 20.63 -13.17 12.46
N GLN A 109 19.96 -14.26 12.07
CA GLN A 109 19.05 -14.28 10.92
C GLN A 109 17.83 -13.38 11.15
N LYS A 110 17.23 -13.42 12.35
CA LYS A 110 16.12 -12.51 12.72
C LYS A 110 16.55 -11.05 12.64
N ARG A 111 17.73 -10.71 13.13
CA ARG A 111 18.32 -9.36 13.04
C ARG A 111 18.48 -8.90 11.59
N LYS A 112 19.06 -9.74 10.72
CA LYS A 112 19.21 -9.42 9.29
C LYS A 112 17.86 -9.16 8.61
N LYS A 113 16.85 -9.98 8.93
CA LYS A 113 15.49 -9.83 8.41
C LYS A 113 14.86 -8.49 8.84
N VAL A 114 14.92 -8.17 10.14
CA VAL A 114 14.40 -6.90 10.67
C VAL A 114 15.13 -5.70 10.06
N GLN A 115 16.45 -5.77 9.89
CA GLN A 115 17.22 -4.70 9.22
C GLN A 115 16.82 -4.50 7.75
N ALA A 116 16.55 -5.59 7.02
CA ALA A 116 16.05 -5.52 5.65
C ALA A 116 14.65 -4.88 5.61
N GLN A 117 13.73 -5.31 6.47
CA GLN A 117 12.37 -4.77 6.55
C GLN A 117 12.36 -3.26 6.87
N ILE A 118 13.15 -2.82 7.86
CA ILE A 118 13.31 -1.40 8.18
C ILE A 118 13.81 -0.60 6.97
N ARG A 119 14.78 -1.13 6.22
CA ARG A 119 15.35 -0.47 5.04
C ARG A 119 14.28 -0.30 3.95
N ASP A 120 13.55 -1.37 3.66
CA ASP A 120 12.51 -1.38 2.63
C ASP A 120 11.36 -0.43 2.98
N TRP A 121 10.87 -0.46 4.23
CA TRP A 121 9.81 0.43 4.68
C TRP A 121 10.25 1.90 4.77
N SER A 122 11.51 2.16 5.13
CA SER A 122 12.05 3.52 5.11
C SER A 122 12.15 4.06 3.68
N ARG A 123 12.54 3.22 2.72
CA ARG A 123 12.57 3.58 1.29
C ARG A 123 11.16 3.86 0.75
N LEU A 124 10.20 3.00 1.08
CA LEU A 124 8.80 3.18 0.70
C LEU A 124 8.24 4.49 1.27
N LYS A 125 8.48 4.76 2.56
CA LYS A 125 8.07 6.01 3.22
C LYS A 125 8.67 7.26 2.56
N ALA A 126 9.95 7.22 2.20
CA ALA A 126 10.60 8.34 1.51
C ALA A 126 9.98 8.60 0.12
N SER A 127 9.65 7.54 -0.63
CA SER A 127 8.97 7.67 -1.92
C SER A 127 7.57 8.29 -1.80
N MET A 128 6.85 8.03 -0.70
CA MET A 128 5.51 8.58 -0.47
C MET A 128 5.52 10.07 -0.08
N LEU A 129 6.62 10.59 0.45
CA LEU A 129 6.75 12.00 0.86
C LEU A 129 7.17 12.95 -0.27
N HIS A 130 7.63 12.39 -1.41
CA HIS A 130 8.12 13.15 -2.56
C HIS A 130 7.17 13.12 -3.77
N GLN A 131 5.90 12.76 -3.57
CA GLN A 131 4.82 12.83 -4.58
C GLN A 131 3.90 14.03 -4.38
#